data_AF-A0A131Y1X9-F1
#
_entry.id   AF-A0A131Y1X9-F1
#
_cell.length_a   1.000
_cell.length_b   1.000
_cell.length_c   1.000
_cell.angle_alpha   90.00
_cell.angle_beta   90.00
_cell.angle_gamma   90.00
#
_symmetry.space_group_name_H-M   'P 1'
#
loop_
_entity.id
_entity.type
_entity.pdbx_description
1 polymer ?
#
loop_
_entity_poly.entity_id
_entity_poly.type
_entity_poly.pdbx_seq_one_letter_code
_entity_poly.pdbx_strand_id
1 'polypeptide(L)'
;YSKGAFRQLLQRGVVQEVFPPENDEVVNLFSSKQCVYCGFDPTSDSLHVGNLLAIVLMIHMQRMGHDVIAVIGDSTAQIGDPSGRLTERDKMADDAIERNVAGIRDNLETIFINHEEHFWKDDASKPGGELGLLRIVRNSDWYNGQGVIPFLGTVGRHFRLGKMMCRTSVQQRIRSGEGISFTEFSYQMFQSYDWLYLYDKYKCRFQIGGGDQLGNIDSGHDLLRRTRTQTAYGILVPLITAETGDKYGKSAGNAVWLNPRKTSPYELYQFFMRLTDTEAVKFLRLFTFAEQTELDNLIEAQMKSPERRVAQKRLARDVTLLVHGERGLTLAQNATEILFGGSRADETLHRLDEEELRLIFGDAGFAQLAPEPGLTVLDMAMKARLFPSEEDAVRIISAGGFYINQHRVNAPSHVIVPGVHVLPNNLTLARVGKKNYYLIKWIS
;
A
#
# COMPACT_ATOMS: atom_id res chain seq x y z
N TYR A 1 -1.50 30.07 3.15
CA TYR A 1 -1.75 28.68 3.60
C TYR A 1 -0.78 27.70 2.93
N SER A 2 -0.86 27.44 1.61
CA SER A 2 -0.04 26.40 0.93
C SER A 2 1.48 26.51 1.17
N LYS A 3 2.07 27.71 1.09
CA LYS A 3 3.49 27.97 1.45
C LYS A 3 3.93 27.38 2.80
N GLY A 4 3.12 27.60 3.85
CA GLY A 4 3.41 27.12 5.20
C GLY A 4 3.28 25.60 5.27
N ALA A 5 2.25 25.06 4.64
CA ALA A 5 1.99 23.63 4.59
C ALA A 5 3.12 22.86 3.87
N PHE A 6 3.61 23.34 2.73
CA PHE A 6 4.73 22.71 2.03
C PHE A 6 6.04 22.75 2.85
N ARG A 7 6.32 23.87 3.54
CA ARG A 7 7.46 23.94 4.48
C ARG A 7 7.31 22.95 5.64
N GLN A 8 6.10 22.75 6.14
CA GLN A 8 5.84 21.75 7.17
C GLN A 8 6.12 20.33 6.66
N LEU A 9 5.82 20.01 5.40
CA LEU A 9 6.15 18.71 4.82
C LEU A 9 7.66 18.46 4.74
N LEU A 10 8.45 19.50 4.45
CA LEU A 10 9.92 19.44 4.52
C LEU A 10 10.39 19.19 5.97
N GLN A 11 9.83 19.91 6.94
CA GLN A 11 10.19 19.74 8.36
C GLN A 11 9.80 18.37 8.92
N ARG A 12 8.65 17.82 8.50
CA ARG A 12 8.21 16.47 8.86
C ARG A 12 9.02 15.37 8.18
N GLY A 13 9.76 15.70 7.12
CA GLY A 13 10.49 14.75 6.29
C GLY A 13 9.61 13.95 5.32
N VAL A 14 8.36 14.39 5.07
CA VAL A 14 7.50 13.80 4.03
C VAL A 14 8.10 14.09 2.65
N VAL A 15 8.57 15.33 2.46
CA VAL A 15 9.42 15.71 1.34
C VAL A 15 10.86 15.62 1.82
N GLN A 16 11.63 14.69 1.25
CA GLN A 16 13.05 14.54 1.55
C GLN A 16 13.87 15.62 0.86
N GLU A 17 13.60 15.84 -0.44
CA GLU A 17 14.39 16.74 -1.28
C GLU A 17 13.55 17.23 -2.46
N VAL A 18 13.89 18.41 -2.97
CA VAL A 18 13.38 18.95 -4.24
C VAL A 18 14.51 18.98 -5.25
N PHE A 19 14.20 18.61 -6.50
CA PHE A 19 15.15 18.61 -7.61
C PHE A 19 14.65 19.51 -8.75
N PRO A 20 15.48 20.41 -9.31
CA PRO A 20 16.75 20.89 -8.80
C PRO A 20 16.63 21.49 -7.38
N PRO A 21 17.73 21.63 -6.61
CA PRO A 21 17.69 22.06 -5.21
C PRO A 21 17.39 23.57 -5.09
N GLU A 22 16.12 23.93 -5.31
CA GLU A 22 15.60 25.31 -5.31
C GLU A 22 14.39 25.42 -4.38
N ASN A 23 14.55 25.00 -3.13
CA ASN A 23 13.45 24.89 -2.15
C ASN A 23 12.64 26.19 -2.00
N ASP A 24 13.28 27.35 -1.93
CA ASP A 24 12.58 28.63 -1.74
C ASP A 24 11.76 29.03 -2.97
N GLU A 25 12.26 28.74 -4.18
CA GLU A 25 11.51 28.99 -5.40
C GLU A 25 10.29 28.06 -5.48
N VAL A 26 10.47 26.77 -5.18
CA VAL A 26 9.36 25.81 -5.17
C VAL A 26 8.31 26.16 -4.12
N VAL A 27 8.71 26.56 -2.91
CA VAL A 27 7.79 27.10 -1.90
C VAL A 27 7.01 28.30 -2.45
N ASN A 28 7.68 29.19 -3.19
CA ASN A 28 7.02 30.33 -3.81
C ASN A 28 6.01 29.92 -4.89
N LEU A 29 6.34 28.95 -5.73
CA LEU A 29 5.46 28.44 -6.78
C LEU A 29 4.18 27.82 -6.20
N PHE A 30 4.26 27.13 -5.07
CA PHE A 30 3.09 26.59 -4.37
C PHE A 30 2.18 27.67 -3.74
N SER A 31 2.51 28.95 -3.85
CA SER A 31 1.57 30.03 -3.48
C SER A 31 0.37 30.11 -4.42
N SER A 32 0.50 29.63 -5.65
CA SER A 32 -0.57 29.57 -6.64
C SER A 32 -0.91 28.11 -6.96
N LYS A 33 -2.07 27.90 -7.59
CA LYS A 33 -2.50 26.56 -7.97
C LYS A 33 -1.51 25.93 -8.94
N GLN A 34 -0.90 24.82 -8.53
CA GLN A 34 0.00 24.02 -9.34
C GLN A 34 -0.66 22.70 -9.76
N CYS A 35 -0.01 21.99 -10.68
CA CYS A 35 -0.33 20.63 -11.04
C CYS A 35 0.88 19.73 -10.80
N VAL A 36 0.67 18.63 -10.09
CA VAL A 36 1.67 17.66 -9.65
C VAL A 36 1.28 16.27 -10.17
N TYR A 37 2.24 15.45 -10.58
CA TYR A 37 1.95 14.05 -10.96
C TYR A 37 2.86 13.04 -10.26
N CYS A 38 2.39 11.81 -10.16
CA CYS A 38 3.18 10.65 -9.77
C CYS A 38 2.87 9.48 -10.71
N GLY A 39 3.90 8.74 -11.11
CA GLY A 39 3.76 7.54 -11.95
C GLY A 39 3.70 6.27 -11.11
N PHE A 40 2.85 5.33 -11.53
CA PHE A 40 2.67 4.01 -10.90
C PHE A 40 2.69 2.93 -11.98
N ASP A 41 3.75 2.13 -12.02
CA ASP A 41 3.87 1.02 -12.98
C ASP A 41 3.08 -0.23 -12.50
N PRO A 42 2.20 -0.81 -13.34
CA PRO A 42 1.40 -2.01 -13.04
C PRO A 42 2.19 -3.32 -13.00
N THR A 43 3.13 -3.42 -12.06
CA THR A 43 3.91 -4.66 -11.80
C THR A 43 3.15 -5.73 -11.01
N SER A 44 2.08 -5.33 -10.31
CA SER A 44 1.16 -6.21 -9.60
C SER A 44 -0.23 -5.58 -9.61
N ASP A 45 -1.24 -6.39 -9.32
CA ASP A 45 -2.66 -6.05 -9.08
C ASP A 45 -2.94 -5.25 -7.80
N SER A 46 -1.90 -4.75 -7.15
CA SER A 46 -2.01 -3.93 -5.96
C SER A 46 -0.74 -3.10 -5.80
N LEU A 47 -0.90 -1.87 -5.33
CA LEU A 47 0.19 -1.13 -4.72
C LEU A 47 0.50 -1.70 -3.33
N HIS A 48 1.64 -1.31 -2.76
CA HIS A 48 2.05 -1.71 -1.41
C HIS A 48 2.41 -0.47 -0.57
N VAL A 49 2.67 -0.65 0.73
CA VAL A 49 3.02 0.46 1.66
C VAL A 49 4.20 1.33 1.16
N GLY A 50 5.14 0.76 0.41
CA GLY A 50 6.21 1.54 -0.22
C GLY A 50 5.74 2.61 -1.23
N ASN A 51 4.59 2.43 -1.90
CA ASN A 51 3.98 3.43 -2.77
C ASN A 51 3.10 4.42 -1.99
N LEU A 52 2.61 4.01 -0.82
CA LEU A 52 1.64 4.78 -0.05
C LEU A 52 2.18 6.17 0.33
N LEU A 53 3.48 6.32 0.60
CA LEU A 53 4.03 7.63 0.94
C LEU A 53 3.95 8.63 -0.22
N ALA A 54 4.14 8.18 -1.45
CA ALA A 54 3.96 9.02 -2.63
C ALA A 54 2.49 9.45 -2.78
N ILE A 55 1.55 8.53 -2.52
CA ILE A 55 0.11 8.82 -2.51
C ILE A 55 -0.26 9.82 -1.40
N VAL A 56 0.29 9.65 -0.19
CA VAL A 56 0.09 10.58 0.94
C VAL A 56 0.62 11.98 0.57
N LEU A 57 1.77 12.08 -0.10
CA LEU A 57 2.26 13.37 -0.58
C LEU A 57 1.31 13.97 -1.65
N MET A 58 0.78 13.18 -2.58
CA MET A 58 -0.23 13.66 -3.53
C MET A 58 -1.47 14.18 -2.80
N ILE A 59 -1.95 13.47 -1.78
CA ILE A 59 -3.08 13.93 -0.95
C ILE A 59 -2.75 15.26 -0.28
N HIS A 60 -1.54 15.41 0.28
CA HIS A 60 -1.13 16.70 0.85
C HIS A 60 -1.14 17.83 -0.19
N MET A 61 -0.71 17.56 -1.44
CA MET A 61 -0.81 18.54 -2.53
C MET A 61 -2.27 18.89 -2.84
N GLN A 62 -3.16 17.89 -2.83
CA GLN A 62 -4.59 18.07 -3.03
C GLN A 62 -5.22 18.93 -1.92
N ARG A 63 -4.86 18.70 -0.65
CA ARG A 63 -5.27 19.50 0.52
C ARG A 63 -4.77 20.95 0.44
N MET A 64 -3.67 21.20 -0.27
CA MET A 64 -3.17 22.55 -0.56
C MET A 64 -3.89 23.23 -1.74
N GLY A 65 -4.86 22.56 -2.37
CA GLY A 65 -5.62 23.06 -3.53
C GLY A 65 -4.94 22.84 -4.88
N HIS A 66 -3.87 22.03 -4.92
CA HIS A 66 -3.15 21.71 -6.16
C HIS A 66 -3.78 20.51 -6.87
N ASP A 67 -3.82 20.56 -8.20
CA ASP A 67 -4.31 19.44 -8.99
C ASP A 67 -3.28 18.31 -8.99
N VAL A 68 -3.75 17.07 -8.84
CA VAL A 68 -2.89 15.89 -8.79
C VAL A 68 -3.24 14.91 -9.90
N ILE A 69 -2.22 14.36 -10.54
CA ILE A 69 -2.36 13.39 -11.63
C ILE A 69 -1.65 12.09 -11.22
N ALA A 70 -2.41 11.01 -11.07
CA ALA A 70 -1.86 9.66 -10.96
C ALA A 70 -1.77 9.06 -12.36
N VAL A 71 -0.55 8.78 -12.82
CA VAL A 71 -0.31 8.14 -14.12
C VAL A 71 -0.10 6.66 -13.88
N ILE A 72 -0.99 5.84 -14.44
CA ILE A 72 -0.80 4.39 -14.49
C ILE A 72 0.04 4.06 -15.72
N GLY A 73 1.25 3.59 -15.48
CA GLY A 73 2.30 3.38 -16.47
C GLY A 73 2.18 2.07 -17.24
N ASP A 74 1.05 1.80 -17.89
CA ASP A 74 0.83 0.54 -18.60
C ASP A 74 1.76 0.31 -19.79
N SER A 75 2.10 1.37 -20.53
CA SER A 75 3.10 1.29 -21.61
C SER A 75 4.53 1.17 -21.06
N THR A 76 4.82 1.90 -19.97
CA THR A 76 6.15 1.85 -19.32
C THR A 76 6.40 0.51 -18.62
N ALA A 77 5.35 -0.15 -18.13
CA ALA A 77 5.45 -1.49 -17.55
C ALA A 77 5.86 -2.57 -18.57
N GLN A 78 5.48 -2.43 -19.85
CA GLN A 78 5.93 -3.32 -20.92
C GLN A 78 7.42 -3.17 -21.22
N ILE A 79 8.01 -2.02 -20.90
CA ILE A 79 9.43 -1.71 -21.09
C ILE A 79 10.24 -2.16 -19.88
N GLY A 80 9.75 -1.84 -18.67
CA GLY A 80 10.37 -2.18 -17.39
C GLY A 80 11.37 -1.14 -16.88
N ASP A 81 11.12 -0.60 -15.69
CA ASP A 81 12.05 0.31 -15.00
C ASP A 81 13.26 -0.46 -14.40
N PRO A 82 14.51 -0.16 -14.80
CA PRO A 82 15.70 -0.77 -14.22
C PRO A 82 16.08 -0.20 -12.84
N SER A 83 15.41 0.86 -12.36
CA SER A 83 15.81 1.60 -11.16
C SER A 83 15.70 0.77 -9.88
N GLY A 84 16.85 0.55 -9.24
CA GLY A 84 16.97 -0.17 -7.97
C GLY A 84 16.78 -1.69 -8.09
N ARG A 85 17.05 -2.28 -9.26
CA ARG A 85 17.03 -3.73 -9.52
C ARG A 85 18.35 -4.23 -10.12
N LEU A 86 18.62 -5.53 -9.97
CA LEU A 86 19.84 -6.19 -10.47
C LEU A 86 19.60 -7.13 -11.66
N THR A 87 18.36 -7.56 -11.88
CA THR A 87 17.93 -8.52 -12.93
C THR A 87 16.91 -7.90 -13.88
N GLU A 88 16.80 -8.44 -15.11
CA GLU A 88 15.81 -8.02 -16.10
C GLU A 88 14.39 -8.42 -15.68
N ARG A 89 13.36 -7.70 -16.15
CA ARG A 89 11.96 -8.11 -15.97
C ARG A 89 11.51 -9.08 -17.05
N ASP A 90 10.81 -10.13 -16.61
CA ASP A 90 9.99 -10.93 -17.51
C ASP A 90 8.87 -10.10 -18.11
N LYS A 91 8.61 -10.29 -19.41
CA LYS A 91 7.50 -9.64 -20.10
C LYS A 91 6.17 -10.14 -19.52
N MET A 92 5.34 -9.22 -19.04
CA MET A 92 3.99 -9.53 -18.57
C MET A 92 3.03 -9.72 -19.75
N ALA A 93 2.09 -10.64 -19.61
CA ALA A 93 1.00 -10.81 -20.57
C ALA A 93 0.01 -9.64 -20.48
N ASP A 94 -0.62 -9.28 -21.60
CA ASP A 94 -1.49 -8.10 -21.68
C ASP A 94 -2.71 -8.21 -20.73
N ASP A 95 -3.26 -9.41 -20.55
CA ASP A 95 -4.35 -9.67 -19.59
C ASP A 95 -3.93 -9.42 -18.13
N ALA A 96 -2.66 -9.71 -17.80
CA ALA A 96 -2.10 -9.44 -16.49
C ALA A 96 -1.89 -7.93 -16.30
N ILE A 97 -1.45 -7.20 -17.33
CA ILE A 97 -1.31 -5.75 -17.28
C ILE A 97 -2.68 -5.09 -17.04
N GLU A 98 -3.73 -5.49 -17.76
CA GLU A 98 -5.08 -4.91 -17.55
C GLU A 98 -5.62 -5.19 -16.14
N ARG A 99 -5.45 -6.42 -15.64
CA ARG A 99 -5.79 -6.74 -14.24
C ARG A 99 -5.02 -5.87 -13.26
N ASN A 100 -3.73 -5.64 -13.53
CA ASN A 100 -2.90 -4.83 -12.68
C ASN A 100 -3.29 -3.35 -12.69
N VAL A 101 -3.58 -2.81 -13.87
CA VAL A 101 -4.10 -1.44 -14.06
C VAL A 101 -5.39 -1.25 -13.28
N ALA A 102 -6.32 -2.20 -13.36
CA ALA A 102 -7.59 -2.14 -12.63
C ALA A 102 -7.36 -2.13 -11.11
N GLY A 103 -6.50 -3.01 -10.60
CA GLY A 103 -6.20 -3.07 -9.16
C GLY A 103 -5.49 -1.81 -8.64
N ILE A 104 -4.56 -1.23 -9.40
CA ILE A 104 -3.89 0.03 -9.04
C ILE A 104 -4.87 1.20 -9.06
N ARG A 105 -5.75 1.27 -10.07
CA ARG A 105 -6.80 2.30 -10.14
C ARG A 105 -7.71 2.20 -8.90
N ASP A 106 -8.17 1.01 -8.57
CA ASP A 106 -9.02 0.76 -7.40
C ASP A 106 -8.34 1.19 -6.08
N ASN A 107 -7.05 0.87 -5.91
CA ASN A 107 -6.27 1.34 -4.76
C ASN A 107 -6.22 2.88 -4.67
N LEU A 108 -5.96 3.56 -5.79
CA LEU A 108 -5.89 5.02 -5.83
C LEU A 108 -7.26 5.64 -5.54
N GLU A 109 -8.31 5.20 -6.22
CA GLU A 109 -9.67 5.71 -6.03
C GLU A 109 -10.12 5.52 -4.58
N THR A 110 -9.97 4.32 -4.04
CA THR A 110 -10.34 4.00 -2.65
C THR A 110 -9.60 4.90 -1.64
N ILE A 111 -8.29 5.05 -1.79
CA ILE A 111 -7.49 5.85 -0.85
C ILE A 111 -7.88 7.33 -0.88
N PHE A 112 -8.10 7.90 -2.07
CA PHE A 112 -8.51 9.30 -2.20
C PHE A 112 -9.94 9.54 -1.70
N ILE A 113 -10.87 8.61 -1.95
CA ILE A 113 -12.24 8.66 -1.41
C ILE A 113 -12.21 8.59 0.11
N ASN A 114 -11.52 7.61 0.69
CA ASN A 114 -11.38 7.47 2.14
C ASN A 114 -10.74 8.70 2.78
N HIS A 115 -9.75 9.32 2.12
CA HIS A 115 -9.18 10.58 2.58
C HIS A 115 -10.23 11.69 2.64
N GLU A 116 -10.97 11.89 1.55
CA GLU A 116 -11.98 12.93 1.48
C GLU A 116 -13.07 12.74 2.55
N GLU A 117 -13.57 11.52 2.70
CA GLU A 117 -14.65 11.17 3.62
C GLU A 117 -14.24 11.21 5.09
N HIS A 118 -13.07 10.67 5.43
CA HIS A 118 -12.69 10.42 6.82
C HIS A 118 -11.66 11.39 7.40
N PHE A 119 -10.92 12.11 6.55
CA PHE A 119 -9.84 13.01 6.98
C PHE A 119 -10.04 14.46 6.58
N TRP A 120 -10.89 14.76 5.58
CA TRP A 120 -11.05 16.12 5.07
C TRP A 120 -12.42 16.75 5.34
N LYS A 121 -13.51 16.01 5.14
CA LYS A 121 -14.89 16.55 5.21
C LYS A 121 -15.16 17.33 6.50
N ASP A 122 -14.84 16.71 7.63
CA ASP A 122 -15.06 17.25 8.99
C ASP A 122 -13.79 17.85 9.62
N ASP A 123 -12.76 18.10 8.82
CA ASP A 123 -11.52 18.69 9.30
C ASP A 123 -11.71 20.18 9.64
N ALA A 124 -11.79 20.48 10.93
CA ALA A 124 -11.91 21.86 11.44
C ALA A 124 -10.65 22.70 11.16
N SER A 125 -9.50 22.06 10.87
CA SER A 125 -8.25 22.74 10.52
C SER A 125 -8.14 23.10 9.03
N LYS A 126 -9.12 22.68 8.22
CA LYS A 126 -9.04 22.87 6.77
C LYS A 126 -8.95 24.36 6.42
N PRO A 127 -8.06 24.74 5.50
CA PRO A 127 -8.16 26.05 4.87
C PRO A 127 -9.53 26.10 4.19
N GLY A 128 -10.21 27.24 4.16
CA GLY A 128 -11.53 27.38 3.53
C GLY A 128 -11.56 27.17 2.00
N GLY A 129 -10.58 26.45 1.41
CA GLY A 129 -10.50 26.08 0.00
C GLY A 129 -10.93 24.64 -0.25
N GLU A 130 -11.26 24.33 -1.50
CA GLU A 130 -11.63 23.00 -1.97
C GLU A 130 -10.40 22.11 -2.22
N LEU A 131 -10.58 20.79 -2.19
CA LEU A 131 -9.56 19.85 -2.65
C LEU A 131 -9.23 20.11 -4.12
N GLY A 132 -7.94 20.03 -4.46
CA GLY A 132 -7.53 20.03 -5.86
C GLY A 132 -8.09 18.83 -6.63
N LEU A 133 -8.12 18.92 -7.96
CA LEU A 133 -8.69 17.85 -8.78
C LEU A 133 -7.72 16.67 -8.90
N LEU A 134 -8.21 15.47 -8.58
CA LEU A 134 -7.55 14.20 -8.89
C LEU A 134 -7.86 13.78 -10.33
N ARG A 135 -6.83 13.40 -11.08
CA ARG A 135 -6.96 12.73 -12.39
C ARG A 135 -6.17 11.44 -12.39
N ILE A 136 -6.82 10.33 -12.73
CA ILE A 136 -6.16 9.03 -12.90
C ILE A 136 -6.14 8.72 -14.40
N VAL A 137 -4.94 8.73 -15.01
CA VAL A 137 -4.75 8.59 -16.47
C VAL A 137 -3.82 7.42 -16.79
N ARG A 138 -3.88 6.88 -18.00
CA ARG A 138 -2.97 5.83 -18.48
C ARG A 138 -1.97 6.43 -19.45
N ASN A 139 -0.71 5.99 -19.43
CA ASN A 139 0.26 6.53 -20.39
C ASN A 139 0.10 5.96 -21.80
N SER A 140 -0.53 4.78 -21.95
CA SER A 140 -0.98 4.29 -23.26
C SER A 140 -1.88 5.28 -24.01
N ASP A 141 -2.61 6.16 -23.33
CA ASP A 141 -3.47 7.17 -23.97
C ASP A 141 -2.70 8.09 -24.92
N TRP A 142 -1.41 8.32 -24.70
CA TRP A 142 -0.56 9.15 -25.59
C TRP A 142 0.51 8.37 -26.36
N TYR A 143 0.74 7.10 -26.02
CA TYR A 143 1.58 6.22 -26.84
C TYR A 143 0.80 5.50 -27.95
N ASN A 144 -0.50 5.24 -27.73
CA ASN A 144 -1.35 4.61 -28.73
C ASN A 144 -1.49 5.53 -29.96
N GLY A 145 -1.04 5.03 -31.11
CA GLY A 145 -1.01 5.80 -32.37
C GLY A 145 0.22 6.70 -32.53
N GLN A 146 1.14 6.74 -31.56
CA GLN A 146 2.38 7.48 -31.67
C GLN A 146 3.39 6.71 -32.55
N GLY A 147 3.79 7.30 -33.67
CA GLY A 147 4.83 6.74 -34.52
C GLY A 147 6.21 6.78 -33.85
N VAL A 148 7.01 5.73 -34.04
CA VAL A 148 8.38 5.64 -33.51
C VAL A 148 9.26 6.78 -34.03
N ILE A 149 9.13 7.16 -35.31
CA ILE A 149 9.92 8.25 -35.90
C ILE A 149 9.59 9.59 -35.24
N PRO A 150 8.32 10.04 -35.13
CA PRO A 150 7.94 11.21 -34.34
C PRO A 150 8.44 11.19 -32.90
N PHE A 151 8.35 10.03 -32.21
CA PHE A 151 8.82 9.89 -30.84
C PHE A 151 10.33 10.10 -30.72
N LEU A 152 11.14 9.39 -31.51
CA LEU A 152 12.60 9.53 -31.50
C LEU A 152 13.05 10.92 -31.96
N GLY A 153 12.36 11.51 -32.94
CA GLY A 153 12.63 12.86 -33.42
C GLY A 153 12.36 13.92 -32.35
N THR A 154 11.32 13.74 -31.53
CA THR A 154 10.95 14.69 -30.46
C THR A 154 11.79 14.48 -29.22
N VAL A 155 11.94 13.24 -28.77
CA VAL A 155 12.57 12.91 -27.48
C VAL A 155 14.03 12.55 -27.66
N GLY A 156 14.32 11.58 -28.53
CA GLY A 156 15.64 10.97 -28.70
C GLY A 156 16.78 11.96 -28.95
N ARG A 157 16.53 13.04 -29.71
CA ARG A 157 17.56 14.06 -29.99
C ARG A 157 18.07 14.82 -28.76
N HIS A 158 17.31 14.82 -27.66
CA HIS A 158 17.68 15.51 -26.42
C HIS A 158 18.43 14.60 -25.44
N PHE A 159 18.46 13.29 -25.68
CA PHE A 159 19.14 12.32 -24.84
C PHE A 159 20.55 12.03 -25.38
N ARG A 160 21.55 12.23 -24.53
CA ARG A 160 22.95 11.93 -24.85
C ARG A 160 23.31 10.58 -24.25
N LEU A 161 23.70 9.61 -25.07
CA LEU A 161 24.05 8.24 -24.64
C LEU A 161 25.03 8.24 -23.46
N GLY A 162 26.09 9.05 -23.49
CA GLY A 162 27.04 9.15 -22.37
C GLY A 162 26.37 9.51 -21.04
N LYS A 163 25.45 10.50 -21.03
CA LYS A 163 24.70 10.89 -19.81
C LYS A 163 23.77 9.76 -19.35
N MET A 164 23.09 9.09 -20.29
CA MET A 164 22.20 7.96 -19.98
C MET A 164 22.95 6.79 -19.33
N MET A 165 24.16 6.49 -19.82
CA MET A 165 25.03 5.42 -19.30
C MET A 165 25.63 5.75 -17.93
N CYS A 166 25.80 7.02 -17.60
CA CYS A 166 26.36 7.45 -16.32
C CYS A 166 25.40 7.34 -15.13
N ARG A 167 24.12 6.99 -15.35
CA ARG A 167 23.15 6.88 -14.26
C ARG A 167 23.46 5.72 -13.35
N THR A 168 23.29 5.91 -12.05
CA THR A 168 23.55 4.88 -11.04
C THR A 168 22.77 3.60 -11.32
N SER A 169 21.48 3.67 -11.69
CA SER A 169 20.66 2.50 -12.01
C SER A 169 21.20 1.72 -13.22
N VAL A 170 21.57 2.43 -14.28
CA VAL A 170 22.12 1.83 -15.51
C VAL A 170 23.53 1.28 -15.25
N GLN A 171 24.39 2.02 -14.55
CA GLN A 171 25.73 1.57 -14.18
C GLN A 171 25.70 0.31 -13.31
N GLN A 172 24.77 0.20 -12.37
CA GLN A 172 24.61 -0.98 -11.52
C GLN A 172 24.25 -2.22 -12.34
N ARG A 173 23.32 -2.12 -13.29
CA ARG A 173 22.97 -3.23 -14.20
C ARG A 173 24.10 -3.60 -15.16
N ILE A 174 24.81 -2.62 -15.72
CA ILE A 174 25.97 -2.91 -16.57
C ILE A 174 27.06 -3.67 -15.79
N ARG A 175 27.25 -3.32 -14.51
CA ARG A 175 28.24 -3.99 -13.64
C ARG A 175 27.79 -5.37 -13.13
N SER A 176 26.50 -5.70 -13.15
CA SER A 176 26.00 -6.99 -12.63
C SER A 176 26.25 -8.19 -13.56
N GLY A 177 26.82 -7.97 -14.75
CA GLY A 177 27.28 -9.04 -15.66
C GLY A 177 26.27 -9.44 -16.74
N GLU A 178 24.97 -9.28 -16.50
CA GLU A 178 23.91 -9.53 -17.50
C GLU A 178 23.77 -8.40 -18.53
N GLY A 179 24.24 -7.19 -18.20
CA GLY A 179 24.04 -6.01 -19.03
C GLY A 179 22.65 -5.40 -18.87
N ILE A 180 22.29 -4.50 -19.80
CA ILE A 180 20.98 -3.85 -19.85
C ILE A 180 20.46 -3.92 -21.29
N SER A 181 19.22 -4.35 -21.49
CA SER A 181 18.62 -4.40 -22.81
C SER A 181 18.33 -3.00 -23.32
N PHE A 182 18.24 -2.83 -24.66
CA PHE A 182 17.88 -1.54 -25.25
C PHE A 182 16.49 -1.08 -24.79
N THR A 183 15.58 -2.03 -24.54
CA THR A 183 14.24 -1.80 -24.01
C THR A 183 14.32 -1.14 -22.63
N GLU A 184 14.94 -1.80 -21.64
CA GLU A 184 15.10 -1.25 -20.28
C GLU A 184 15.89 0.08 -20.30
N PHE A 185 16.91 0.18 -21.15
CA PHE A 185 17.71 1.39 -21.29
C PHE A 185 16.88 2.58 -21.80
N SER A 186 15.91 2.32 -22.68
CA SER A 186 15.04 3.34 -23.25
C SER A 186 13.96 3.83 -22.29
N TYR A 187 13.69 3.12 -21.19
CA TYR A 187 12.64 3.45 -20.20
C TYR A 187 12.67 4.93 -19.77
N GLN A 188 13.86 5.46 -19.50
CA GLN A 188 14.06 6.87 -19.12
C GLN A 188 13.48 7.87 -20.12
N MET A 189 13.48 7.54 -21.42
CA MET A 189 12.94 8.40 -22.47
C MET A 189 11.42 8.43 -22.41
N PHE A 190 10.78 7.29 -22.16
CA PHE A 190 9.33 7.17 -22.03
C PHE A 190 8.84 7.93 -20.79
N GLN A 191 9.42 7.69 -19.61
CA GLN A 191 9.02 8.44 -18.41
C GLN A 191 9.25 9.96 -18.55
N SER A 192 10.28 10.38 -19.27
CA SER A 192 10.49 11.82 -19.56
C SER A 192 9.44 12.39 -20.50
N TYR A 193 9.04 11.61 -21.51
CA TYR A 193 8.00 12.00 -22.45
C TYR A 193 6.63 12.12 -21.79
N ASP A 194 6.33 11.25 -20.82
CA ASP A 194 5.12 11.36 -19.99
C ASP A 194 5.07 12.74 -19.32
N TRP A 195 6.16 13.21 -18.73
CA TRP A 195 6.21 14.56 -18.15
C TRP A 195 6.01 15.66 -19.20
N LEU A 196 6.64 15.53 -20.36
CA LEU A 196 6.47 16.50 -21.46
C LEU A 196 5.00 16.60 -21.90
N TYR A 197 4.34 15.46 -22.08
CA TYR A 197 2.93 15.41 -22.45
C TYR A 197 2.03 16.04 -21.38
N LEU A 198 2.24 15.69 -20.11
CA LEU A 198 1.47 16.24 -18.99
C LEU A 198 1.69 17.74 -18.80
N TYR A 199 2.90 18.23 -19.07
CA TYR A 199 3.18 19.66 -19.10
C TYR A 199 2.43 20.35 -20.24
N ASP A 200 2.47 19.79 -21.45
CA ASP A 200 1.79 20.41 -22.59
C ASP A 200 0.28 20.49 -22.38
N LYS A 201 -0.33 19.40 -21.89
CA LYS A 201 -1.78 19.25 -21.71
C LYS A 201 -2.32 19.89 -20.44
N TYR A 202 -1.63 19.75 -19.30
CA TYR A 202 -2.13 20.16 -17.98
C TYR A 202 -1.26 21.20 -17.28
N LYS A 203 -0.17 21.66 -17.92
CA LYS A 203 0.85 22.52 -17.30
C LYS A 203 1.41 21.92 -16.01
N CYS A 204 1.52 20.59 -15.97
CA CYS A 204 2.09 19.86 -14.84
C CYS A 204 3.59 20.14 -14.69
N ARG A 205 3.97 20.88 -13.66
CA ARG A 205 5.35 21.33 -13.41
C ARG A 205 6.08 20.50 -12.38
N PHE A 206 5.39 19.61 -11.66
CA PHE A 206 5.95 18.89 -10.53
C PHE A 206 5.79 17.37 -10.70
N GLN A 207 6.87 16.62 -10.51
CA GLN A 207 6.85 15.15 -10.46
C GLN A 207 7.17 14.68 -9.05
N ILE A 208 6.31 13.86 -8.45
CA ILE A 208 6.60 13.13 -7.22
C ILE A 208 7.26 11.80 -7.57
N GLY A 209 8.27 11.41 -6.80
CA GLY A 209 8.88 10.08 -6.89
C GLY A 209 9.69 9.73 -5.65
N GLY A 210 10.04 8.46 -5.51
CA GLY A 210 11.03 8.04 -4.49
C GLY A 210 12.44 8.49 -4.86
N GLY A 211 13.36 8.47 -3.89
CA GLY A 211 14.77 8.78 -4.16
C GLY A 211 15.43 7.89 -5.22
N ASP A 212 14.92 6.69 -5.47
CA ASP A 212 15.36 5.81 -6.56
C ASP A 212 14.91 6.26 -7.96
N GLN A 213 13.97 7.20 -8.06
CA GLN A 213 13.47 7.77 -9.31
C GLN A 213 14.19 9.05 -9.74
N LEU A 214 15.10 9.58 -8.93
CA LEU A 214 15.78 10.87 -9.21
C LEU A 214 16.42 10.90 -10.61
N GLY A 215 17.04 9.82 -11.06
CA GLY A 215 17.64 9.76 -12.39
C GLY A 215 16.64 9.94 -13.53
N ASN A 216 15.43 9.39 -13.39
CA ASN A 216 14.37 9.53 -14.38
C ASN A 216 13.71 10.92 -14.29
N ILE A 217 13.54 11.46 -13.09
CA ILE A 217 13.06 12.83 -12.86
C ILE A 217 14.02 13.86 -13.49
N ASP A 218 15.34 13.73 -13.31
CA ASP A 218 16.33 14.62 -13.97
C ASP A 218 16.19 14.61 -15.50
N SER A 219 15.84 13.45 -16.06
CA SER A 219 15.64 13.30 -17.49
C SER A 219 14.46 14.11 -18.01
N GLY A 220 13.34 14.02 -17.31
CA GLY A 220 12.14 14.77 -17.65
C GLY A 220 12.35 16.27 -17.43
N HIS A 221 13.03 16.66 -16.36
CA HIS A 221 13.45 18.05 -16.13
C HIS A 221 14.27 18.60 -17.30
N ASP A 222 15.35 17.90 -17.70
CA ASP A 222 16.23 18.32 -18.80
C ASP A 222 15.47 18.36 -20.15
N LEU A 223 14.58 17.39 -20.39
CA LEU A 223 13.74 17.37 -21.59
C LEU A 223 12.81 18.59 -21.64
N LEU A 224 12.09 18.91 -20.55
CA LEU A 224 11.21 20.06 -20.48
C LEU A 224 11.95 21.38 -20.64
N ARG A 225 13.11 21.50 -19.99
CA ARG A 225 13.97 22.67 -20.13
C ARG A 225 14.41 22.91 -21.57
N ARG A 226 14.75 21.85 -22.30
CA ARG A 226 15.22 21.94 -23.69
C ARG A 226 14.10 22.14 -24.72
N THR A 227 12.92 21.57 -24.47
CA THR A 227 11.82 21.55 -25.44
C THR A 227 10.80 22.66 -25.22
N ARG A 228 10.64 23.14 -23.98
CA ARG A 228 9.64 24.15 -23.60
C ARG A 228 10.25 25.35 -22.87
N THR A 229 11.57 25.38 -22.71
CA THR A 229 12.29 26.46 -21.98
C THR A 229 11.69 26.71 -20.60
N GLN A 230 11.22 25.65 -19.96
CA GLN A 230 10.53 25.73 -18.67
C GLN A 230 11.20 24.86 -17.61
N THR A 231 11.19 25.39 -16.38
CA THR A 231 11.72 24.71 -15.21
C THR A 231 10.60 23.93 -14.55
N ALA A 232 10.81 22.62 -14.47
CA ALA A 232 9.96 21.66 -13.79
C ALA A 232 10.73 21.01 -12.63
N TYR A 233 10.02 20.57 -11.60
CA TYR A 233 10.64 20.16 -10.34
C TYR A 233 10.24 18.74 -9.93
N GLY A 234 11.22 17.96 -9.52
CA GLY A 234 11.04 16.73 -8.77
C GLY A 234 10.79 17.01 -7.30
N ILE A 235 9.88 16.26 -6.69
CA ILE A 235 9.66 16.25 -5.24
C ILE A 235 9.87 14.81 -4.78
N LEU A 236 10.95 14.61 -4.05
CA LEU A 236 11.39 13.28 -3.63
C LEU A 236 10.81 12.94 -2.26
N VAL A 237 10.15 11.78 -2.18
CA VAL A 237 9.77 11.17 -0.90
C VAL A 237 10.89 10.23 -0.42
N PRO A 238 11.09 10.12 0.90
CA PRO A 238 12.06 9.17 1.44
C PRO A 238 11.69 7.74 1.12
N LEU A 239 12.71 6.91 0.89
CA LEU A 239 12.51 5.48 0.78
C LEU A 239 12.18 4.90 2.17
N ILE A 240 11.09 4.13 2.24
CA ILE A 240 10.68 3.45 3.46
C ILE A 240 11.51 2.18 3.62
N THR A 241 12.50 2.22 4.51
CA THR A 241 13.36 1.10 4.88
C THR A 241 13.12 0.68 6.33
N ALA A 242 13.23 -0.61 6.61
CA ALA A 242 13.29 -1.15 7.96
C ALA A 242 14.61 -0.75 8.64
N GLU A 243 14.67 -0.82 9.98
CA GLU A 243 15.91 -0.63 10.74
C GLU A 243 17.02 -1.63 10.32
N THR A 244 16.66 -2.80 9.78
CA THR A 244 17.59 -3.78 9.21
C THR A 244 18.24 -3.34 7.89
N GLY A 245 17.79 -2.22 7.31
CA GLY A 245 18.23 -1.70 6.02
C GLY A 245 17.43 -2.22 4.82
N ASP A 246 16.54 -3.20 5.02
CA ASP A 246 15.70 -3.74 3.95
C ASP A 246 14.62 -2.74 3.52
N LYS A 247 14.38 -2.64 2.20
CA LYS A 247 13.30 -1.81 1.67
C LYS A 247 11.95 -2.51 1.88
N TYR A 248 11.00 -1.83 2.51
CA TYR A 248 9.64 -2.33 2.59
C TYR A 248 9.04 -2.44 1.18
N GLY A 249 8.58 -3.63 0.80
CA GLY A 249 7.90 -3.89 -0.48
C GLY A 249 8.78 -4.37 -1.66
N LYS A 250 10.11 -4.49 -1.51
CA LYS A 250 10.99 -5.01 -2.59
C LYS A 250 11.62 -6.38 -2.30
N SER A 251 11.54 -6.89 -1.07
CA SER A 251 11.97 -8.25 -0.72
C SER A 251 10.89 -9.26 -1.10
N ALA A 252 11.24 -10.25 -1.92
CA ALA A 252 10.35 -11.34 -2.30
C ALA A 252 9.75 -12.00 -1.04
N GLY A 253 8.43 -11.86 -0.85
CA GLY A 253 7.68 -12.47 0.26
C GLY A 253 7.26 -11.54 1.41
N ASN A 254 7.74 -10.29 1.50
CA ASN A 254 7.44 -9.38 2.63
C ASN A 254 6.70 -8.09 2.24
N ALA A 255 6.09 -8.03 1.05
CA ALA A 255 5.33 -6.85 0.64
C ALA A 255 3.99 -6.77 1.39
N VAL A 256 3.76 -5.63 2.06
CA VAL A 256 2.48 -5.29 2.70
C VAL A 256 1.62 -4.57 1.67
N TRP A 257 0.66 -5.29 1.09
CA TRP A 257 -0.18 -4.82 0.00
C TRP A 257 -1.30 -3.90 0.49
N LEU A 258 -1.79 -3.04 -0.39
CA LEU A 258 -2.93 -2.16 -0.12
C LEU A 258 -4.27 -2.84 -0.48
N ASN A 259 -4.25 -3.91 -1.28
CA ASN A 259 -5.43 -4.71 -1.58
C ASN A 259 -5.76 -5.65 -0.39
N PRO A 260 -7.00 -5.58 0.17
CA PRO A 260 -7.40 -6.35 1.34
C PRO A 260 -7.37 -7.87 1.14
N ARG A 261 -7.36 -8.36 -0.11
CA ARG A 261 -7.28 -9.79 -0.43
C ARG A 261 -5.84 -10.33 -0.42
N LYS A 262 -4.84 -9.46 -0.56
CA LYS A 262 -3.42 -9.85 -0.55
C LYS A 262 -2.76 -9.59 0.81
N THR A 263 -3.23 -8.56 1.51
CA THR A 263 -2.88 -8.28 2.90
C THR A 263 -4.17 -7.86 3.56
N SER A 264 -4.63 -8.67 4.52
CA SER A 264 -5.90 -8.39 5.19
C SER A 264 -5.83 -7.04 5.94
N PRO A 265 -6.98 -6.37 6.18
CA PRO A 265 -6.99 -5.17 7.00
C PRO A 265 -6.39 -5.40 8.40
N TYR A 266 -6.59 -6.60 8.95
CA TYR A 266 -5.94 -7.03 10.20
C TYR A 266 -4.42 -7.07 10.07
N GLU A 267 -3.88 -7.69 9.02
CA GLU A 267 -2.42 -7.76 8.81
C GLU A 267 -1.79 -6.39 8.56
N LEU A 268 -2.45 -5.52 7.80
CA LEU A 268 -2.02 -4.13 7.60
C LEU A 268 -1.99 -3.37 8.93
N TYR A 269 -3.07 -3.46 9.71
CA TYR A 269 -3.14 -2.84 11.04
C TYR A 269 -2.04 -3.38 11.97
N GLN A 270 -1.86 -4.71 11.98
CA GLN A 270 -0.86 -5.36 12.80
C GLN A 270 0.58 -5.06 12.35
N PHE A 271 0.80 -4.82 11.05
CA PHE A 271 2.10 -4.39 10.55
C PHE A 271 2.54 -3.09 11.25
N PHE A 272 1.69 -2.06 11.25
CA PHE A 272 1.99 -0.80 11.95
C PHE A 272 2.02 -0.97 13.47
N MET A 273 1.18 -1.85 14.02
CA MET A 273 1.24 -2.21 15.45
C MET A 273 2.50 -2.97 15.81
N ARG A 274 3.30 -3.53 14.90
CA ARG A 274 4.54 -4.26 15.24
C ARG A 274 5.80 -3.42 15.15
N LEU A 275 5.70 -2.18 14.66
CA LEU A 275 6.84 -1.28 14.54
C LEU A 275 7.50 -0.99 15.89
N THR A 276 8.83 -0.77 15.85
CA THR A 276 9.58 -0.25 16.99
C THR A 276 9.07 1.14 17.36
N ASP A 277 9.37 1.62 18.56
CA ASP A 277 8.94 2.97 18.98
C ASP A 277 9.54 4.06 18.08
N THR A 278 10.80 3.89 17.67
CA THR A 278 11.49 4.81 16.76
C THR A 278 10.85 4.82 15.37
N GLU A 279 10.59 3.64 14.80
CA GLU A 279 9.91 3.51 13.50
C GLU A 279 8.50 4.07 13.55
N ALA A 280 7.76 3.80 14.62
CA ALA A 280 6.39 4.28 14.81
C ALA A 280 6.34 5.81 14.81
N VAL A 281 7.24 6.49 15.56
CA VAL A 281 7.33 7.95 15.56
C VAL A 281 7.70 8.50 14.18
N LYS A 282 8.66 7.87 13.49
CA LYS A 282 9.04 8.27 12.12
C LYS A 282 7.85 8.14 11.18
N PHE A 283 7.15 7.01 11.19
CA PHE A 283 6.04 6.75 10.27
C PHE A 283 4.80 7.57 10.62
N LEU A 284 4.58 7.85 11.91
CA LEU A 284 3.53 8.78 12.35
C LEU A 284 3.70 10.16 11.69
N ARG A 285 4.93 10.67 11.61
CA ARG A 285 5.26 11.93 10.91
C ARG A 285 5.06 11.85 9.40
N LEU A 286 5.23 10.67 8.80
CA LEU A 286 5.18 10.50 7.35
C LEU A 286 3.78 10.23 6.79
N PHE A 287 2.98 9.41 7.48
CA PHE A 287 1.73 8.87 6.93
C PHE A 287 0.46 9.53 7.49
N THR A 288 0.53 10.20 8.64
CA THR A 288 -0.69 10.79 9.24
C THR A 288 -0.97 12.20 8.75
N PHE A 289 -2.23 12.61 8.86
CA PHE A 289 -2.68 13.95 8.48
C PHE A 289 -2.83 14.91 9.67
N ALA A 290 -2.36 14.49 10.85
CA ALA A 290 -2.42 15.24 12.11
C ALA A 290 -1.72 16.60 12.03
N GLU A 291 -2.25 17.58 12.77
CA GLU A 291 -1.62 18.88 12.96
C GLU A 291 -0.30 18.75 13.75
N GLN A 292 0.55 19.78 13.67
CA GLN A 292 1.86 19.75 14.34
C GLN A 292 1.73 19.58 15.85
N THR A 293 0.82 20.32 16.48
CA THR A 293 0.57 20.27 17.93
C THR A 293 0.08 18.89 18.37
N GLU A 294 -0.84 18.30 17.62
CA GLU A 294 -1.33 16.94 17.88
C GLU A 294 -0.22 15.91 17.71
N LEU A 295 0.58 16.03 16.66
CA LEU A 295 1.72 15.16 16.38
C LEU A 295 2.77 15.23 17.50
N ASP A 296 3.09 16.43 17.97
CA ASP A 296 4.04 16.63 19.07
C ASP A 296 3.51 16.01 20.38
N ASN A 297 2.22 16.19 20.69
CA ASN A 297 1.57 15.55 21.84
C ASN A 297 1.61 14.02 21.78
N LEU A 298 1.35 13.43 20.59
CA LEU A 298 1.41 11.98 20.39
C LEU A 298 2.83 11.44 20.58
N ILE A 299 3.84 12.16 20.09
CA ILE A 299 5.24 11.79 20.22
C ILE A 299 5.67 11.89 21.69
N GLU A 300 5.31 12.97 22.38
CA GLU A 300 5.60 13.12 23.82
C GLU A 300 4.93 12.01 24.64
N ALA A 301 3.65 11.71 24.36
CA ALA A 301 2.94 10.62 25.01
C ALA A 301 3.60 9.26 24.78
N GLN A 302 4.07 8.98 23.56
CA GLN A 302 4.81 7.77 23.25
C GLN A 302 6.15 7.70 24.00
N MET A 303 6.89 8.80 24.07
CA MET A 303 8.17 8.84 24.78
C MET A 303 8.01 8.68 26.30
N LYS A 304 6.92 9.22 26.86
CA LYS A 304 6.62 9.14 28.30
C LYS A 304 6.11 7.76 28.74
N SER A 305 5.37 7.08 27.88
CA SER A 305 4.76 5.78 28.18
C SER A 305 4.80 4.84 26.96
N PRO A 306 5.99 4.35 26.56
CA PRO A 306 6.16 3.53 25.37
C PRO A 306 5.30 2.26 25.37
N GLU A 307 5.07 1.68 26.54
CA GLU A 307 4.27 0.48 26.75
C GLU A 307 2.80 0.65 26.34
N ARG A 308 2.29 1.89 26.28
CA ARG A 308 0.92 2.17 25.83
C ARG A 308 0.77 2.12 24.31
N ARG A 309 1.88 2.24 23.58
CA ARG A 309 1.96 2.16 22.11
C ARG A 309 1.02 3.14 21.42
N VAL A 310 0.97 4.37 21.92
CA VAL A 310 0.06 5.43 21.44
C VAL A 310 0.37 5.77 19.98
N ALA A 311 1.65 5.90 19.63
CA ALA A 311 2.06 6.19 18.26
C ALA A 311 1.67 5.05 17.29
N GLN A 312 1.96 3.79 17.65
CA GLN A 312 1.60 2.63 16.83
C GLN A 312 0.08 2.52 16.65
N LYS A 313 -0.70 2.68 17.73
CA LYS A 313 -2.17 2.61 17.66
C LYS A 313 -2.74 3.69 16.75
N ARG A 314 -2.25 4.93 16.88
CA ARG A 314 -2.68 6.04 16.03
C ARG A 314 -2.32 5.78 14.57
N LEU A 315 -1.08 5.42 14.30
CA LEU A 315 -0.59 5.13 12.95
C LEU A 315 -1.36 3.96 12.31
N ALA A 316 -1.53 2.85 13.03
CA ALA A 316 -2.26 1.68 12.55
C ALA A 316 -3.71 2.02 12.23
N ARG A 317 -4.38 2.78 13.11
CA ARG A 317 -5.74 3.25 12.89
C ARG A 317 -5.82 4.11 11.63
N ASP A 318 -5.05 5.19 11.56
CA ASP A 318 -5.15 6.19 10.49
C ASP A 318 -4.80 5.58 9.12
N VAL A 319 -3.74 4.76 9.05
CA VAL A 319 -3.37 4.14 7.77
C VAL A 319 -4.39 3.08 7.35
N THR A 320 -4.92 2.28 8.28
CA THR A 320 -5.95 1.28 7.94
C THR A 320 -7.24 1.96 7.49
N LEU A 321 -7.64 3.05 8.14
CA LEU A 321 -8.78 3.87 7.74
C LEU A 321 -8.58 4.49 6.35
N LEU A 322 -7.38 5.00 6.07
CA LEU A 322 -7.05 5.56 4.77
C LEU A 322 -7.09 4.51 3.65
N VAL A 323 -6.57 3.31 3.89
CA VAL A 323 -6.41 2.27 2.86
C VAL A 323 -7.66 1.41 2.69
N HIS A 324 -8.36 1.08 3.77
CA HIS A 324 -9.49 0.14 3.77
C HIS A 324 -10.80 0.73 4.31
N GLY A 325 -10.85 2.03 4.60
CA GLY A 325 -12.05 2.71 5.10
C GLY A 325 -12.47 2.25 6.49
N GLU A 326 -13.63 2.75 6.93
CA GLU A 326 -14.19 2.44 8.25
C GLU A 326 -14.47 0.94 8.44
N ARG A 327 -14.95 0.27 7.39
CA ARG A 327 -15.21 -1.17 7.40
C ARG A 327 -13.91 -1.96 7.63
N GLY A 328 -12.84 -1.63 6.91
CA GLY A 328 -11.56 -2.30 7.07
C GLY A 328 -10.92 -2.07 8.44
N LEU A 329 -11.01 -0.84 8.96
CA LEU A 329 -10.54 -0.53 10.31
C LEU A 329 -11.32 -1.32 11.38
N THR A 330 -12.64 -1.34 11.28
CA THR A 330 -13.51 -2.10 12.18
C THR A 330 -13.17 -3.59 12.13
N LEU A 331 -12.97 -4.12 10.93
CA LEU A 331 -12.58 -5.52 10.74
C LEU A 331 -11.23 -5.84 11.38
N ALA A 332 -10.24 -4.96 11.25
CA ALA A 332 -8.92 -5.12 11.86
C ALA A 332 -8.98 -5.07 13.40
N GLN A 333 -9.81 -4.19 13.96
CA GLN A 333 -10.04 -4.09 15.41
C GLN A 333 -10.76 -5.35 15.94
N ASN A 334 -11.82 -5.78 15.26
CA ASN A 334 -12.57 -7.00 15.57
C ASN A 334 -11.65 -8.24 15.54
N ALA A 335 -10.83 -8.37 14.49
CA ALA A 335 -9.84 -9.44 14.38
C ALA A 335 -8.84 -9.44 15.53
N THR A 336 -8.35 -8.25 15.91
CA THR A 336 -7.44 -8.09 17.05
C THR A 336 -8.11 -8.54 18.34
N GLU A 337 -9.38 -8.16 18.56
CA GLU A 337 -10.14 -8.60 19.74
C GLU A 337 -10.31 -10.12 19.77
N ILE A 338 -10.68 -10.74 18.65
CA ILE A 338 -10.87 -12.18 18.53
C ILE A 338 -9.56 -12.93 18.80
N LEU A 339 -8.48 -12.55 18.11
CA LEU A 339 -7.22 -13.30 18.13
C LEU A 339 -6.48 -13.21 19.47
N PHE A 340 -6.62 -12.08 20.18
CA PHE A 340 -6.01 -11.87 21.49
C PHE A 340 -6.96 -12.20 22.67
N GLY A 341 -8.14 -12.75 22.39
CA GLY A 341 -9.07 -13.22 23.43
C GLY A 341 -9.62 -12.08 24.28
N GLY A 342 -9.98 -10.97 23.64
CA GLY A 342 -10.67 -9.85 24.31
C GLY A 342 -11.99 -10.31 24.92
N SER A 343 -12.49 -9.55 25.90
CA SER A 343 -13.68 -9.91 26.67
C SER A 343 -14.95 -10.09 25.83
N ARG A 344 -14.97 -9.61 24.58
CA ARG A 344 -16.10 -9.71 23.64
C ARG A 344 -15.78 -10.54 22.40
N ALA A 345 -14.70 -11.31 22.39
CA ALA A 345 -14.29 -12.13 21.24
C ALA A 345 -15.44 -13.02 20.71
N ASP A 346 -16.21 -13.60 21.61
CA ASP A 346 -17.41 -14.38 21.27
C ASP A 346 -18.44 -13.50 20.57
N GLU A 347 -18.91 -12.41 21.19
CA GLU A 347 -19.90 -11.50 20.59
C GLU A 347 -19.46 -11.01 19.20
N THR A 348 -18.18 -10.70 19.03
CA THR A 348 -17.61 -10.23 17.77
C THR A 348 -17.64 -11.33 16.70
N LEU A 349 -17.25 -12.57 17.03
CA LEU A 349 -17.35 -13.72 16.11
C LEU A 349 -18.78 -14.00 15.63
N HIS A 350 -19.78 -13.77 16.47
CA HIS A 350 -21.19 -14.02 16.13
C HIS A 350 -21.74 -13.02 15.10
N ARG A 351 -21.14 -11.84 14.98
CA ARG A 351 -21.64 -10.75 14.12
C ARG A 351 -20.99 -10.68 12.74
N LEU A 352 -19.79 -11.26 12.61
CA LEU A 352 -19.05 -11.24 11.35
C LEU A 352 -19.66 -12.20 10.34
N ASP A 353 -19.70 -11.80 9.08
CA ASP A 353 -20.13 -12.68 7.99
C ASP A 353 -18.97 -13.58 7.47
N GLU A 354 -19.29 -14.45 6.51
CA GLU A 354 -18.30 -15.35 5.92
C GLU A 354 -17.18 -14.59 5.18
N GLU A 355 -17.52 -13.52 4.47
CA GLU A 355 -16.53 -12.73 3.70
C GLU A 355 -15.56 -12.04 4.65
N GLU A 356 -16.07 -11.45 5.73
CA GLU A 356 -15.29 -10.79 6.77
C GLU A 356 -14.37 -11.77 7.50
N LEU A 357 -14.87 -12.95 7.88
CA LEU A 357 -14.04 -13.97 8.50
C LEU A 357 -12.97 -14.50 7.54
N ARG A 358 -13.30 -14.67 6.26
CA ARG A 358 -12.31 -15.03 5.24
C ARG A 358 -11.25 -13.95 5.06
N LEU A 359 -11.61 -12.68 5.13
CA LEU A 359 -10.63 -11.58 5.07
C LEU A 359 -9.73 -11.59 6.31
N ILE A 360 -10.26 -11.81 7.51
CA ILE A 360 -9.46 -11.85 8.74
C ILE A 360 -8.50 -13.04 8.74
N PHE A 361 -9.00 -14.20 8.33
CA PHE A 361 -8.29 -15.47 8.39
C PHE A 361 -7.85 -15.95 7.00
N GLY A 362 -7.46 -15.05 6.10
CA GLY A 362 -7.14 -15.31 4.67
C GLY A 362 -6.71 -16.72 4.29
N ASP A 363 -5.59 -17.20 4.85
CA ASP A 363 -4.97 -18.50 4.54
C ASP A 363 -5.49 -19.68 5.39
N ALA A 364 -6.45 -19.44 6.28
CA ALA A 364 -7.05 -20.48 7.10
C ALA A 364 -7.74 -21.52 6.22
N GLY A 365 -7.59 -22.80 6.58
CA GLY A 365 -8.28 -23.85 5.85
C GLY A 365 -9.79 -23.66 5.94
N PHE A 366 -10.47 -23.76 4.80
CA PHE A 366 -11.91 -23.60 4.70
C PHE A 366 -12.58 -24.93 4.39
N ALA A 367 -13.59 -25.31 5.18
CA ALA A 367 -14.36 -26.53 4.97
C ALA A 367 -15.85 -26.25 4.98
N GLN A 368 -16.61 -27.05 4.24
CA GLN A 368 -18.06 -27.02 4.23
C GLN A 368 -18.58 -28.37 4.74
N LEU A 369 -19.44 -28.34 5.76
CA LEU A 369 -20.00 -29.53 6.39
C LEU A 369 -21.53 -29.43 6.47
N ALA A 370 -22.21 -30.57 6.33
CA ALA A 370 -23.63 -30.67 6.65
C ALA A 370 -23.79 -31.03 8.15
N PRO A 371 -24.80 -30.49 8.84
CA PRO A 371 -25.10 -30.90 10.21
C PRO A 371 -25.61 -32.34 10.21
N GLU A 372 -25.04 -33.17 11.09
CA GLU A 372 -25.45 -34.57 11.27
C GLU A 372 -25.78 -34.83 12.76
N PRO A 373 -26.87 -35.54 13.07
CA PRO A 373 -27.18 -35.90 14.46
C PRO A 373 -26.04 -36.71 15.10
N GLY A 374 -25.59 -36.26 16.27
CA GLY A 374 -24.53 -36.95 17.02
C GLY A 374 -23.11 -36.70 16.52
N LEU A 375 -22.91 -35.81 15.55
CA LEU A 375 -21.57 -35.46 15.04
C LEU A 375 -20.67 -34.98 16.19
N THR A 376 -19.56 -35.67 16.42
CA THR A 376 -18.62 -35.32 17.50
C THR A 376 -17.59 -34.28 17.04
N VAL A 377 -16.87 -33.72 18.01
CA VAL A 377 -15.71 -32.84 17.77
C VAL A 377 -14.65 -33.56 16.93
N LEU A 378 -14.40 -34.84 17.20
CA LEU A 378 -13.49 -35.67 16.42
C LEU A 378 -13.99 -35.81 14.97
N ASP A 379 -15.25 -36.16 14.77
CA ASP A 379 -15.84 -36.34 13.43
C ASP A 379 -15.76 -35.03 12.63
N MET A 380 -16.15 -33.91 13.25
CA MET A 380 -16.05 -32.58 12.63
C MET A 380 -14.61 -32.28 12.22
N ALA A 381 -13.64 -32.51 13.12
CA ALA A 381 -12.24 -32.21 12.86
C ALA A 381 -11.65 -33.06 11.73
N MET A 382 -12.02 -34.35 11.65
CA MET A 382 -11.59 -35.24 10.59
C MET A 382 -12.27 -34.92 9.25
N LYS A 383 -13.59 -34.67 9.25
CA LYS A 383 -14.32 -34.28 8.03
C LYS A 383 -13.85 -32.95 7.46
N ALA A 384 -13.55 -31.98 8.32
CA ALA A 384 -12.94 -30.70 7.93
C ALA A 384 -11.43 -30.80 7.62
N ARG A 385 -10.83 -32.00 7.72
CA ARG A 385 -9.41 -32.28 7.46
C ARG A 385 -8.46 -31.38 8.26
N LEU A 386 -8.81 -31.11 9.51
CA LEU A 386 -7.99 -30.30 10.43
C LEU A 386 -6.72 -31.03 10.89
N PHE A 387 -6.74 -32.36 10.81
CA PHE A 387 -5.67 -33.24 11.25
C PHE A 387 -5.34 -34.27 10.16
N PRO A 388 -4.07 -34.76 10.10
CA PRO A 388 -3.66 -35.76 9.13
C PRO A 388 -4.18 -37.17 9.47
N SER A 389 -4.39 -37.47 10.75
CA SER A 389 -4.84 -38.78 11.23
C SER A 389 -5.77 -38.64 12.44
N GLU A 390 -6.61 -39.64 12.68
CA GLU A 390 -7.52 -39.67 13.82
C GLU A 390 -6.76 -39.77 15.15
N GLU A 391 -5.68 -40.56 15.18
CA GLU A 391 -4.79 -40.67 16.35
C GLU A 391 -4.19 -39.32 16.75
N ASP A 392 -3.76 -38.52 15.77
CA ASP A 392 -3.27 -37.16 16.01
C ASP A 392 -4.35 -36.23 16.52
N ALA A 393 -5.56 -36.30 15.94
CA ALA A 393 -6.70 -35.51 16.39
C ALA A 393 -7.03 -35.80 17.86
N VAL A 394 -7.21 -37.08 18.22
CA VAL A 394 -7.50 -37.50 19.59
C VAL A 394 -6.41 -37.06 20.55
N ARG A 395 -5.13 -37.24 20.19
CA ARG A 395 -3.98 -36.84 21.02
C ARG A 395 -3.97 -35.34 21.28
N ILE A 396 -4.14 -34.51 20.24
CA ILE A 396 -4.04 -33.05 20.34
C ILE A 396 -5.27 -32.46 21.04
N ILE A 397 -6.47 -32.94 20.71
CA ILE A 397 -7.71 -32.51 21.38
C ILE A 397 -7.63 -32.86 22.86
N SER A 398 -7.32 -34.11 23.22
CA SER A 398 -7.26 -34.54 24.63
C SER A 398 -6.18 -33.80 25.43
N ALA A 399 -5.08 -33.42 24.79
CA ALA A 399 -4.04 -32.58 25.38
C ALA A 399 -4.45 -31.10 25.56
N GLY A 400 -5.65 -30.71 25.14
CA GLY A 400 -6.15 -29.32 25.22
C GLY A 400 -5.56 -28.39 24.16
N GLY A 401 -5.02 -28.96 23.07
CA GLY A 401 -4.43 -28.23 21.95
C GLY A 401 -5.43 -27.81 20.88
N PHE A 402 -6.72 -28.08 21.07
CA PHE A 402 -7.79 -27.74 20.14
C PHE A 402 -8.77 -26.72 20.73
N TYR A 403 -9.21 -25.78 19.90
CA TYR A 403 -10.14 -24.73 20.28
C TYR A 403 -11.25 -24.60 19.24
N ILE A 404 -12.48 -24.40 19.70
CA ILE A 404 -13.65 -24.07 18.89
C ILE A 404 -14.16 -22.71 19.37
N ASN A 405 -14.29 -21.75 18.47
CA ASN A 405 -14.71 -20.38 18.75
C ASN A 405 -13.92 -19.76 19.91
N GLN A 406 -12.59 -19.99 19.91
CA GLN A 406 -11.65 -19.57 20.97
C GLN A 406 -11.81 -20.26 22.34
N HIS A 407 -12.80 -21.14 22.51
CA HIS A 407 -12.95 -21.98 23.70
C HIS A 407 -12.16 -23.27 23.57
N ARG A 408 -11.41 -23.64 24.61
CA ARG A 408 -10.63 -24.89 24.61
C ARG A 408 -11.57 -26.09 24.68
N VAL A 409 -11.34 -27.07 23.81
CA VAL A 409 -12.08 -28.33 23.78
C VAL A 409 -11.12 -29.49 24.00
N ASN A 410 -11.41 -30.33 24.99
CA ASN A 410 -10.53 -31.44 25.40
C ASN A 410 -11.19 -32.83 25.32
N ALA A 411 -12.46 -32.90 24.93
CA ALA A 411 -13.20 -34.15 24.81
C ALA A 411 -13.50 -34.44 23.33
N PRO A 412 -12.77 -35.37 22.68
CA PRO A 412 -12.99 -35.70 21.27
C PRO A 412 -14.42 -36.21 20.98
N SER A 413 -15.01 -36.90 21.96
CA SER A 413 -16.38 -37.45 21.89
C SER A 413 -17.49 -36.43 22.16
N HIS A 414 -17.15 -35.16 22.46
CA HIS A 414 -18.15 -34.13 22.69
C HIS A 414 -18.96 -33.90 21.41
N VAL A 415 -20.29 -33.83 21.53
CA VAL A 415 -21.17 -33.63 20.38
C VAL A 415 -21.21 -32.16 20.00
N ILE A 416 -21.17 -31.86 18.70
CA ILE A 416 -21.32 -30.50 18.18
C ILE A 416 -22.75 -30.00 18.42
N VAL A 417 -22.86 -28.89 19.15
CA VAL A 417 -24.14 -28.28 19.54
C VAL A 417 -24.34 -26.95 18.79
N PRO A 418 -25.47 -26.77 18.08
CA PRO A 418 -25.84 -25.47 17.51
C PRO A 418 -25.98 -24.38 18.58
N GLY A 419 -25.49 -23.17 18.28
CA GLY A 419 -25.46 -22.04 19.21
C GLY A 419 -24.29 -22.04 20.21
N VAL A 420 -23.53 -23.14 20.28
CA VAL A 420 -22.31 -23.24 21.11
C VAL A 420 -21.08 -23.40 20.21
N HIS A 421 -21.10 -24.44 19.37
CA HIS A 421 -20.01 -24.77 18.45
C HIS A 421 -20.27 -24.19 17.07
N VAL A 422 -21.53 -24.27 16.62
CA VAL A 422 -22.01 -23.61 15.40
C VAL A 422 -22.55 -22.25 15.79
N LEU A 423 -21.88 -21.19 15.35
CA LEU A 423 -22.30 -19.81 15.62
C LEU A 423 -23.57 -19.48 14.82
N PRO A 424 -24.34 -18.43 15.22
CA PRO A 424 -25.59 -18.06 14.54
C PRO A 424 -25.44 -17.69 13.06
N ASN A 425 -24.23 -17.31 12.63
CA ASN A 425 -23.87 -17.06 11.23
C ASN A 425 -23.57 -18.36 10.45
N ASN A 426 -23.87 -19.55 11.01
CA ASN A 426 -23.58 -20.88 10.46
C ASN A 426 -22.08 -21.16 10.25
N LEU A 427 -21.22 -20.52 11.03
CA LEU A 427 -19.77 -20.72 10.97
C LEU A 427 -19.22 -21.27 12.27
N THR A 428 -18.05 -21.90 12.18
CA THR A 428 -17.24 -22.31 13.32
C THR A 428 -15.79 -21.93 13.05
N LEU A 429 -15.15 -21.26 14.01
CA LEU A 429 -13.72 -21.01 13.98
C LEU A 429 -13.00 -22.10 14.78
N ALA A 430 -12.32 -23.01 14.10
CA ALA A 430 -11.49 -24.01 14.74
C ALA A 430 -10.01 -23.55 14.78
N ARG A 431 -9.33 -23.79 15.89
CA ARG A 431 -7.88 -23.51 16.02
C ARG A 431 -7.14 -24.72 16.58
N VAL A 432 -6.11 -25.14 15.86
CA VAL A 432 -5.17 -26.18 16.26
C VAL A 432 -3.87 -25.52 16.73
N GLY A 433 -3.49 -25.77 17.99
CA GLY A 433 -2.31 -25.15 18.60
C GLY A 433 -2.47 -23.62 18.74
N LYS A 434 -1.42 -22.87 18.36
CA LYS A 434 -1.36 -21.41 18.55
C LYS A 434 -1.77 -20.59 17.32
N LYS A 435 -1.55 -21.09 16.12
CA LYS A 435 -1.61 -20.29 14.88
C LYS A 435 -2.41 -20.91 13.74
N ASN A 436 -2.78 -22.19 13.82
CA ASN A 436 -3.45 -22.87 12.70
C ASN A 436 -4.96 -22.69 12.86
N TYR A 437 -5.52 -21.72 12.16
CA TYR A 437 -6.95 -21.43 12.15
C TYR A 437 -7.62 -22.12 10.96
N TYR A 438 -8.88 -22.47 11.14
CA TYR A 438 -9.73 -23.09 10.12
C TYR A 438 -11.16 -22.56 10.27
N LEU A 439 -11.79 -22.25 9.15
CA LEU A 439 -13.17 -21.81 9.07
C LEU A 439 -14.03 -22.95 8.53
N ILE A 440 -15.05 -23.33 9.30
CA ILE A 440 -16.01 -24.36 8.90
C ILE A 440 -17.35 -23.70 8.67
N LYS A 441 -17.90 -23.86 7.46
CA LYS A 441 -19.25 -23.41 7.11
C LYS A 441 -20.23 -24.58 7.16
N TRP A 442 -21.31 -24.39 7.90
CA TRP A 442 -22.38 -25.36 8.01
C TRP A 442 -23.42 -25.10 6.91
N ILE A 443 -23.60 -26.07 6.03
CA ILE A 443 -24.58 -26.02 4.95
C ILE A 443 -25.85 -26.74 5.41
N SER A 444 -26.94 -25.99 5.47
CA SER A 444 -28.28 -26.50 5.73
C SER A 444 -28.89 -27.22 4.52
#